data_AF-A0A2N2WWU6-F1
#
_entry.id   AF-A0A2N2WWU6-F1
#
_cell.length_a   1.000
_cell.length_b   1.000
_cell.length_c   1.000
_cell.angle_alpha   90.00
_cell.angle_beta   90.00
_cell.angle_gamma   90.00
#
_symmetry.space_group_name_H-M   'P 1'
#
loop_
_entity.id
_entity.type
_entity.pdbx_description
1 polymer ?
#
loop_
_entity_poly.entity_id
_entity_poly.type
_entity_poly.pdbx_seq_one_letter_code
_entity_poly.pdbx_strand_id
1 'polypeptide(L)'
;MTKNTFPASNNNEQEQLLLKAKISLLQQELNDIEQKTNAFEVILRSHLTNELIEEQELTVLYKKVQLAKKEKRFAQKRKGKNFKEIEGLKVIAKNNVSAINEGDQKEIKRLYREAMLFVHPDKFSMHHEKIDLATEVTTKLIEIYQSGNLAELQIFHKHIFSGNAMMHFPEISENNGNLKEDSYLQKEVEKLEKQLVAAKAKLTYKVLIEYENPLTFIDELKEYYNDRIFKLKKRTRKANLYDL
;
A
#
# COMPACT_ATOMS: atom_id res chain seq x y z
N MET A 1 43.75 -34.22 -28.46
CA MET A 1 44.05 -33.70 -27.12
C MET A 1 42.99 -32.67 -26.76
N THR A 2 42.19 -32.99 -25.73
CA THR A 2 41.07 -32.20 -25.23
C THR A 2 41.55 -31.21 -24.17
N LYS A 3 41.33 -29.91 -24.38
CA LYS A 3 41.23 -28.92 -23.29
C LYS A 3 40.17 -27.89 -23.65
N ASN A 4 38.91 -28.24 -23.35
CA ASN A 4 37.89 -27.25 -23.05
C ASN A 4 38.02 -26.91 -21.57
N THR A 5 38.33 -25.65 -21.26
CA THR A 5 38.18 -25.09 -19.90
C THR A 5 37.25 -23.91 -20.01
N PHE A 6 35.99 -24.10 -19.61
CA PHE A 6 35.03 -23.02 -19.34
C PHE A 6 35.10 -22.67 -17.84
N PRO A 7 35.53 -21.46 -17.45
CA PRO A 7 35.51 -21.03 -16.05
C PRO A 7 34.43 -19.94 -15.82
N ALA A 8 33.21 -20.13 -16.32
CA ALA A 8 32.18 -19.08 -16.27
C ALA A 8 31.00 -19.36 -15.32
N SER A 9 30.85 -20.58 -14.77
CA SER A 9 29.67 -20.93 -13.95
C SER A 9 29.82 -20.55 -12.47
N ASN A 10 31.03 -20.56 -11.90
CA ASN A 10 31.22 -20.39 -10.45
C ASN A 10 30.98 -18.96 -9.94
N ASN A 11 31.09 -17.93 -10.80
CA ASN A 11 30.96 -16.54 -10.35
C ASN A 11 29.49 -16.16 -10.11
N ASN A 12 28.56 -16.63 -10.96
CA ASN A 12 27.15 -16.27 -10.83
C ASN A 12 26.50 -16.90 -9.59
N GLU A 13 26.85 -18.14 -9.26
CA GLU A 13 26.35 -18.80 -8.04
C GLU A 13 26.85 -18.10 -6.76
N GLN A 14 28.10 -17.63 -6.76
CA GLN A 14 28.64 -16.84 -5.66
C GLN A 14 27.94 -15.48 -5.52
N GLU A 15 27.67 -14.79 -6.63
CA GLU A 15 26.92 -13.52 -6.62
C GLU A 15 25.48 -13.71 -6.11
N GLN A 16 24.81 -14.79 -6.50
CA GLN A 16 23.48 -15.13 -5.99
C GLN A 16 23.47 -15.41 -4.49
N LEU A 17 24.46 -16.14 -3.98
CA LEU A 17 24.61 -16.39 -2.55
C LEU A 17 24.85 -15.10 -1.77
N LEU A 18 25.65 -14.18 -2.31
CA LEU A 18 25.88 -12.86 -1.72
C LEU A 18 24.60 -12.02 -1.71
N LEU A 19 23.82 -12.03 -2.80
CA LEU A 19 22.53 -11.31 -2.87
C LEU A 19 21.51 -11.87 -1.87
N LYS A 20 21.39 -13.19 -1.74
CA LYS A 20 20.51 -13.84 -0.75
C LYS A 20 20.93 -13.53 0.69
N ALA A 21 22.24 -13.55 0.97
CA ALA A 21 22.76 -13.15 2.27
C ALA A 21 22.45 -11.66 2.58
N LYS A 22 22.61 -10.78 1.59
CA LYS A 22 22.27 -9.36 1.71
C LYS A 22 20.77 -9.15 1.97
N ILE A 23 19.90 -9.89 1.27
CA ILE A 23 18.44 -9.87 1.50
C ILE A 23 18.12 -10.26 2.94
N SER A 24 18.69 -11.38 3.42
CA SER A 24 18.44 -11.85 4.80
C SER A 24 18.88 -10.81 5.84
N LEU A 25 20.04 -10.17 5.65
CA LEU A 25 20.54 -9.13 6.55
C LEU A 25 19.64 -7.89 6.52
N LEU A 26 19.23 -7.43 5.34
CA LEU A 26 18.33 -6.28 5.19
C LEU A 26 16.95 -6.55 5.81
N GLN A 27 16.42 -7.76 5.68
CA GLN A 27 15.16 -8.17 6.30
C GLN A 27 15.26 -8.18 7.83
N GLN A 28 16.37 -8.69 8.38
CA GLN A 28 16.61 -8.66 9.83
C GLN A 28 16.72 -7.23 10.34
N GLU A 29 17.51 -6.37 9.69
CA GLU A 29 17.65 -4.97 10.08
C GLU A 29 16.30 -4.23 10.02
N LEU A 30 15.53 -4.44 8.96
CA LEU A 30 14.21 -3.85 8.82
C LEU A 30 13.26 -4.31 9.93
N ASN A 31 13.20 -5.61 10.21
CA ASN A 31 12.37 -6.16 11.28
C ASN A 31 12.78 -5.61 12.66
N ASP A 32 14.07 -5.49 12.95
CA ASP A 32 14.56 -4.93 14.21
C ASP A 32 14.15 -3.46 14.37
N ILE A 33 14.27 -2.66 13.29
CA ILE A 33 13.83 -1.27 13.26
C ILE A 33 12.31 -1.18 13.47
N GLU A 34 11.54 -2.01 12.77
CA GLU A 34 10.08 -2.04 12.89
C GLU A 34 9.64 -2.44 14.29
N GLN A 35 10.24 -3.47 14.89
CA GLN A 35 9.92 -3.89 16.25
C GLN A 35 10.21 -2.78 17.28
N LYS A 36 11.39 -2.14 17.19
CA LYS A 36 11.75 -1.03 18.09
C LYS A 36 10.81 0.16 17.93
N THR A 37 10.52 0.56 16.69
CA THR A 37 9.61 1.68 16.42
C THR A 37 8.19 1.37 16.84
N ASN A 38 7.67 0.16 16.58
CA ASN A 38 6.33 -0.25 17.00
C ASN A 38 6.21 -0.29 18.53
N ALA A 39 7.21 -0.85 19.24
CA ALA A 39 7.22 -0.86 20.70
C ALA A 39 7.19 0.57 21.26
N PHE A 40 8.00 1.47 20.70
CA PHE A 40 7.98 2.87 21.08
C PHE A 40 6.65 3.56 20.77
N GLU A 41 6.06 3.32 19.60
CA GLU A 41 4.74 3.85 19.24
C GLU A 41 3.63 3.36 20.17
N VAL A 42 3.67 2.11 20.62
CA VAL A 42 2.71 1.59 21.61
C VAL A 42 2.84 2.34 22.93
N ILE A 43 4.08 2.61 23.37
CA ILE A 43 4.34 3.41 24.57
C ILE A 43 3.79 4.83 24.37
N LEU A 44 4.10 5.51 23.25
CA LEU A 44 3.58 6.84 22.93
C LEU A 44 2.06 6.88 22.94
N ARG A 45 1.40 5.91 22.28
CA ARG A 45 -0.06 5.82 22.24
C ARG A 45 -0.63 5.64 23.64
N SER A 46 -0.05 4.76 24.47
CA SER A 46 -0.54 4.53 25.83
C SER A 46 -0.52 5.80 26.69
N HIS A 47 0.54 6.61 26.57
CA HIS A 47 0.68 7.87 27.32
C HIS A 47 -0.16 9.04 26.77
N LEU A 48 -0.53 9.00 25.50
CA LEU A 48 -1.29 10.07 24.81
C LEU A 48 -2.74 9.67 24.53
N THR A 49 -3.20 8.51 25.01
CA THR A 49 -4.51 7.97 24.65
C THR A 49 -5.64 8.94 24.99
N ASN A 50 -5.60 9.54 26.19
CA ASN A 50 -6.63 10.46 26.64
C ASN A 50 -6.65 11.74 25.82
N GLU A 51 -5.48 12.31 25.55
CA GLU A 51 -5.30 13.50 24.74
C GLU A 51 -5.75 13.29 23.30
N LEU A 52 -5.45 12.11 22.72
CA LEU A 52 -5.88 11.72 21.39
C LEU A 52 -7.41 11.59 21.31
N ILE A 53 -8.03 10.90 22.27
CA ILE A 53 -9.49 10.74 22.33
C ILE A 53 -10.15 12.12 22.46
N GLU A 54 -9.69 12.95 23.38
CA GLU A 54 -10.25 14.28 23.62
C GLU A 54 -10.11 15.20 22.39
N GLU A 55 -8.96 15.18 21.71
CA GLU A 55 -8.75 15.93 20.47
C GLU A 55 -9.71 15.51 19.36
N GLN A 56 -9.94 14.20 19.21
CA GLN A 56 -10.86 13.66 18.22
C GLN A 56 -12.32 14.03 18.52
N GLU A 57 -12.75 13.85 19.77
CA GLU A 57 -14.10 14.21 20.23
C GLU A 57 -14.36 15.71 20.01
N LEU A 58 -13.42 16.57 20.41
CA LEU A 58 -13.54 18.02 20.22
C LEU A 58 -13.51 18.41 18.74
N THR A 59 -12.76 17.71 17.90
CA THR A 59 -12.75 17.94 16.45
C THR A 59 -14.09 17.59 15.82
N VAL A 60 -14.69 16.47 16.21
CA VAL A 60 -16.03 16.08 15.78
C VAL A 60 -17.06 17.11 16.25
N LEU A 61 -17.02 17.50 17.52
CA LEU A 61 -17.89 18.52 18.10
C LEU A 61 -17.74 19.86 17.36
N TYR A 62 -16.52 20.30 17.08
CA TYR A 62 -16.24 21.52 16.32
C TYR A 62 -16.86 21.49 14.92
N LYS A 63 -16.75 20.36 14.21
CA LYS A 63 -17.40 20.18 12.90
C LYS A 63 -18.92 20.29 13.02
N LYS A 64 -19.54 19.64 14.02
CA LYS A 64 -20.98 19.74 14.28
C LYS A 64 -21.42 21.19 14.55
N VAL A 65 -20.67 21.93 15.39
CA VAL A 65 -20.93 23.36 15.65
C VAL A 65 -20.85 24.21 14.38
N GLN A 66 -19.89 23.94 13.49
CA GLN A 66 -19.78 24.64 12.21
C GLN A 66 -20.96 24.36 11.29
N LEU A 67 -21.44 23.11 11.25
CA LEU A 67 -22.63 22.72 10.48
C LEU A 67 -23.88 23.40 11.02
N ALA A 68 -24.15 23.33 12.33
CA ALA A 68 -25.29 23.98 12.97
C ALA A 68 -25.29 25.51 12.74
N LYS A 69 -24.11 26.16 12.76
CA LYS A 69 -23.97 27.58 12.40
C LYS A 69 -24.30 27.86 10.93
N LYS A 70 -23.91 26.97 10.01
CA LYS A 70 -24.23 27.10 8.59
C LYS A 70 -25.74 26.93 8.38
N GLU A 71 -26.36 25.95 9.02
CA GLU A 71 -27.80 25.69 8.95
C GLU A 71 -28.62 26.86 9.51
N LYS A 72 -28.29 27.39 10.70
CA LYS A 72 -28.96 28.58 11.24
C LYS A 72 -28.83 29.79 10.30
N ARG A 73 -27.64 30.03 9.74
CA ARG A 73 -27.43 31.10 8.73
C ARG A 73 -28.22 30.86 7.46
N PHE A 74 -28.34 29.61 7.01
CA PHE A 74 -29.11 29.25 5.83
C PHE A 74 -30.62 29.43 6.07
N ALA A 75 -31.15 28.96 7.19
CA ALA A 75 -32.54 29.17 7.58
C ALA A 75 -32.89 30.65 7.75
N GLN A 76 -31.98 31.45 8.32
CA GLN A 76 -32.15 32.91 8.39
C GLN A 76 -32.17 33.54 7.00
N LYS A 77 -31.28 33.12 6.09
CA LYS A 77 -31.29 33.58 4.70
C LYS A 77 -32.61 33.22 4.01
N ARG A 78 -33.11 31.98 4.15
CA ARG A 78 -34.40 31.53 3.59
C ARG A 78 -35.59 32.39 4.01
N LYS A 79 -35.58 32.90 5.26
CA LYS A 79 -36.62 33.81 5.76
C LYS A 79 -36.51 35.23 5.19
N GLY A 80 -35.38 35.60 4.60
CA GLY A 80 -35.17 36.91 3.99
C GLY A 80 -35.88 37.04 2.66
N LYS A 81 -36.49 38.21 2.41
CA LYS A 81 -37.27 38.51 1.18
C LYS A 81 -36.45 38.40 -0.13
N ASN A 82 -35.12 38.36 -0.05
CA ASN A 82 -34.19 38.29 -1.18
C ASN A 82 -33.57 36.89 -1.39
N PHE A 83 -34.08 35.86 -0.71
CA PHE A 83 -33.54 34.51 -0.88
C PHE A 83 -33.96 33.91 -2.23
N LYS A 84 -32.98 33.65 -3.09
CA LYS A 84 -33.14 32.81 -4.27
C LYS A 84 -32.51 31.46 -3.98
N GLU A 85 -33.29 30.40 -4.07
CA GLU A 85 -32.79 29.05 -3.92
C GLU A 85 -31.88 28.75 -5.11
N ILE A 86 -30.60 28.50 -4.85
CA ILE A 86 -29.66 28.12 -5.89
C ILE A 86 -29.96 26.64 -6.17
N GLU A 87 -30.62 26.35 -7.28
CA GLU A 87 -30.68 24.99 -7.83
C GLU A 87 -29.25 24.47 -7.91
N GLY A 88 -28.97 23.38 -7.20
CA GLY A 88 -27.63 23.01 -6.79
C GLY A 88 -26.61 23.01 -7.92
N LEU A 89 -25.37 23.39 -7.59
CA LEU A 89 -24.21 23.10 -8.43
C LEU A 89 -24.23 21.61 -8.75
N LYS A 90 -24.51 21.26 -10.01
CA LYS A 90 -24.25 19.91 -10.53
C LYS A 90 -22.80 19.62 -10.19
N VAL A 91 -22.59 18.68 -9.28
CA VAL A 91 -21.26 18.15 -8.98
C VAL A 91 -20.76 17.61 -10.31
N ILE A 92 -19.87 18.36 -10.96
CA ILE A 92 -19.07 17.81 -12.05
C ILE A 92 -18.21 16.79 -11.32
N ALA A 93 -18.61 15.52 -11.41
CA ALA A 93 -17.76 14.43 -11.01
C ALA A 93 -16.45 14.67 -11.76
N LYS A 94 -15.38 14.98 -11.01
CA LYS A 94 -14.05 14.92 -11.57
C LYS A 94 -13.89 13.46 -11.96
N ASN A 95 -14.03 13.18 -13.25
CA ASN A 95 -13.68 11.90 -13.83
C ASN A 95 -12.17 11.72 -13.65
N ASN A 96 -11.76 11.32 -12.45
CA ASN A 96 -10.49 10.63 -12.22
C ASN A 96 -10.69 9.15 -12.55
N VAL A 97 -11.13 8.90 -13.78
CA VAL A 97 -10.89 7.63 -14.44
C VAL A 97 -10.28 8.06 -15.75
N SER A 98 -8.97 7.90 -15.83
CA SER A 98 -8.24 7.83 -17.09
C SER A 98 -9.16 7.20 -18.12
N ALA A 99 -9.58 7.97 -19.12
CA ALA A 99 -10.32 7.46 -20.25
C ALA A 99 -9.43 6.41 -20.90
N ILE A 100 -9.60 5.15 -20.50
CA ILE A 100 -8.94 4.01 -21.13
C ILE A 100 -9.42 4.07 -22.56
N ASN A 101 -8.51 4.37 -23.50
CA ASN A 101 -8.84 4.45 -24.91
C ASN A 101 -9.61 3.18 -25.31
N GLU A 102 -10.62 3.33 -26.17
CA GLU A 102 -11.40 2.17 -26.64
C GLU A 102 -10.51 1.07 -27.26
N GLY A 103 -9.32 1.44 -27.76
CA GLY A 103 -8.27 0.52 -28.20
C GLY A 103 -7.70 -0.34 -27.06
N ASP A 104 -7.32 0.29 -25.95
CA ASP A 104 -6.74 -0.40 -24.78
C ASP A 104 -7.74 -1.35 -24.13
N GLN A 105 -9.04 -0.99 -24.09
CA GLN A 105 -10.08 -1.89 -23.59
C GLN A 105 -10.29 -3.13 -24.48
N LYS A 106 -10.13 -2.98 -25.81
CA LYS A 106 -10.20 -4.11 -26.74
C LYS A 106 -9.00 -5.04 -26.58
N GLU A 107 -7.81 -4.48 -26.38
CA GLU A 107 -6.59 -5.25 -26.12
C GLU A 107 -6.64 -5.99 -24.78
N ILE A 108 -7.09 -5.32 -23.72
CA ILE A 108 -7.29 -5.93 -22.40
C ILE A 108 -8.24 -7.13 -22.50
N LYS A 109 -9.38 -6.98 -23.20
CA LYS A 109 -10.34 -8.07 -23.41
C LYS A 109 -9.75 -9.21 -24.25
N ARG A 110 -8.94 -8.89 -25.26
CA ARG A 110 -8.28 -9.89 -26.10
C ARG A 110 -7.30 -10.72 -25.29
N LEU A 111 -6.37 -10.06 -24.57
CA LEU A 111 -5.34 -10.70 -23.76
C LEU A 111 -5.94 -11.54 -22.64
N TYR A 112 -6.99 -11.05 -21.98
CA TYR A 112 -7.71 -11.78 -20.94
C TYR A 112 -8.35 -13.07 -21.47
N ARG A 113 -9.05 -13.01 -22.62
CA ARG A 113 -9.67 -14.19 -23.23
C ARG A 113 -8.62 -15.23 -23.63
N GLU A 114 -7.50 -14.76 -24.17
CA GLU A 114 -6.38 -15.62 -24.53
C GLU A 114 -5.83 -16.33 -23.29
N ALA A 115 -5.46 -15.57 -22.26
CA ALA A 115 -4.91 -16.10 -21.01
C ALA A 115 -5.87 -17.06 -20.29
N MET A 116 -7.16 -16.72 -20.23
CA MET A 116 -8.16 -17.56 -19.58
C MET A 116 -8.30 -18.92 -20.26
N LEU A 117 -8.22 -18.99 -21.59
CA LEU A 117 -8.27 -20.26 -22.33
C LEU A 117 -7.13 -21.23 -21.95
N PHE A 118 -5.97 -20.70 -21.53
CA PHE A 118 -4.84 -21.53 -21.11
C PHE A 118 -4.88 -21.93 -19.64
N VAL A 119 -5.46 -21.09 -18.79
CA VAL A 119 -5.40 -21.24 -17.32
C VAL A 119 -6.69 -21.79 -16.72
N HIS A 120 -7.79 -21.84 -17.48
CA HIS A 120 -9.08 -22.26 -16.94
C HIS A 120 -9.02 -23.65 -16.27
N PRO A 121 -9.49 -23.81 -15.02
CA PRO A 121 -9.36 -25.05 -14.25
C PRO A 121 -10.04 -26.25 -14.92
N ASP A 122 -11.10 -26.02 -15.70
CA ASP A 122 -11.80 -27.06 -16.47
C ASP A 122 -10.90 -27.78 -17.50
N LYS A 123 -9.87 -27.08 -18.02
CA LYS A 123 -8.88 -27.68 -18.91
C LYS A 123 -7.98 -28.70 -18.19
N PHE A 124 -7.88 -28.60 -16.87
CA PHE A 124 -7.07 -29.47 -16.01
C PHE A 124 -7.92 -30.42 -15.16
N SER A 125 -9.20 -30.61 -15.50
CA SER A 125 -10.14 -31.50 -14.79
C SER A 125 -9.61 -32.93 -14.61
N MET A 126 -8.76 -33.41 -15.54
CA MET A 126 -8.09 -34.72 -15.47
C MET A 126 -6.82 -34.77 -14.59
N HIS A 127 -6.31 -33.62 -14.13
CA HIS A 127 -5.09 -33.49 -13.36
C HIS A 127 -5.38 -32.77 -12.03
N HIS A 128 -5.87 -33.51 -11.03
CA HIS A 128 -6.32 -32.97 -9.75
C HIS A 128 -5.31 -32.02 -9.07
N GLU A 129 -4.01 -32.34 -9.14
CA GLU A 129 -2.93 -31.50 -8.58
C GLU A 129 -2.78 -30.13 -9.26
N LYS A 130 -3.22 -30.01 -10.52
CA LYS A 130 -3.11 -28.78 -11.32
C LYS A 130 -4.39 -27.94 -11.28
N ILE A 131 -5.49 -28.46 -10.74
CA ILE A 131 -6.79 -27.76 -10.64
C ILE A 131 -6.70 -26.62 -9.62
N ASP A 132 -6.08 -26.88 -8.47
CA ASP A 132 -5.92 -25.87 -7.41
C ASP A 132 -5.03 -24.71 -7.88
N LEU A 133 -3.93 -25.06 -8.55
CA LEU A 133 -3.00 -24.10 -9.15
C LEU A 133 -3.65 -23.29 -10.27
N ALA A 134 -4.40 -23.96 -11.15
CA ALA A 134 -5.15 -23.30 -12.20
C ALA A 134 -6.17 -22.32 -11.61
N THR A 135 -6.84 -22.72 -10.52
CA THR A 135 -7.79 -21.86 -9.81
C THR A 135 -7.10 -20.61 -9.27
N GLU A 136 -5.96 -20.74 -8.58
CA GLU A 136 -5.22 -19.59 -8.05
C GLU A 136 -4.75 -18.62 -9.15
N VAL A 137 -4.23 -19.15 -10.26
CA VAL A 137 -3.77 -18.33 -11.39
C VAL A 137 -4.96 -17.65 -12.09
N THR A 138 -6.13 -18.32 -12.20
CA THR A 138 -7.34 -17.67 -12.72
C THR A 138 -7.84 -16.55 -11.81
N THR A 139 -7.79 -16.71 -10.49
CA THR A 139 -8.18 -15.64 -9.54
C THR A 139 -7.28 -14.42 -9.71
N LYS A 140 -5.96 -14.61 -9.77
CA LYS A 140 -5.01 -13.52 -10.04
C LYS A 140 -5.22 -12.86 -11.40
N LEU A 141 -5.58 -13.63 -12.44
CA LEU A 141 -5.93 -13.08 -13.75
C LEU A 141 -7.17 -12.19 -13.71
N ILE A 142 -8.20 -12.60 -12.95
CA ILE A 142 -9.43 -11.83 -12.76
C ILE A 142 -9.16 -10.53 -12.01
N GLU A 143 -8.32 -10.55 -10.97
CA GLU A 143 -7.92 -9.36 -10.22
C GLU A 143 -7.19 -8.33 -11.10
N ILE A 144 -6.24 -8.79 -11.92
CA ILE A 144 -5.47 -7.93 -12.85
C ILE A 144 -6.39 -7.38 -13.96
N TYR A 145 -7.40 -8.15 -14.40
CA TYR A 145 -8.38 -7.66 -15.35
C TYR A 145 -9.29 -6.58 -14.74
N GLN A 146 -9.71 -6.75 -13.48
CA GLN A 146 -10.54 -5.76 -12.76
C GLN A 146 -9.80 -4.46 -12.47
N SER A 147 -8.47 -4.50 -12.29
CA SER A 147 -7.65 -3.30 -12.08
C SER A 147 -7.55 -2.42 -13.35
N GLY A 148 -7.83 -2.96 -14.53
CA GLY A 148 -7.82 -2.23 -15.81
C GLY A 148 -6.43 -1.81 -16.28
N ASN A 149 -5.36 -2.33 -15.67
CA ASN A 149 -3.98 -1.98 -16.00
C ASN A 149 -3.44 -2.85 -17.15
N LEU A 150 -3.31 -2.25 -18.35
CA LEU A 150 -2.84 -2.92 -19.56
C LEU A 150 -1.41 -3.46 -19.43
N ALA A 151 -0.51 -2.73 -18.76
CA ALA A 151 0.89 -3.13 -18.62
C ALA A 151 1.05 -4.38 -17.74
N GLU A 152 0.32 -4.43 -16.62
CA GLU A 152 0.31 -5.58 -15.72
C GLU A 152 -0.29 -6.82 -16.40
N LEU A 153 -1.38 -6.66 -17.15
CA LEU A 153 -2.01 -7.76 -17.88
C LEU A 153 -1.10 -8.31 -18.98
N GLN A 154 -0.35 -7.47 -19.70
CA GLN A 154 0.62 -7.91 -20.70
C GLN A 154 1.79 -8.69 -20.08
N ILE A 155 2.28 -8.26 -18.92
CA ILE A 155 3.35 -8.97 -18.19
C ILE A 155 2.83 -10.34 -17.73
N PHE A 156 1.61 -10.39 -17.17
CA PHE A 156 1.02 -11.62 -16.67
C PHE A 156 0.62 -12.58 -17.79
N HIS A 157 0.13 -12.06 -18.92
CA HIS A 157 -0.09 -12.85 -20.14
C HIS A 157 1.21 -13.50 -20.61
N LYS A 158 2.31 -12.75 -20.73
CA LYS A 158 3.63 -13.32 -21.09
C LYS A 158 4.08 -14.41 -20.12
N HIS A 159 3.78 -14.25 -18.83
CA HIS A 159 4.10 -15.23 -17.78
C HIS A 159 3.28 -16.53 -17.89
N ILE A 160 1.99 -16.43 -18.25
CA ILE A 160 1.13 -17.58 -18.53
C ILE A 160 1.61 -18.33 -19.78
N PHE A 161 1.87 -17.59 -20.85
CA PHE A 161 2.31 -18.16 -22.12
C PHE A 161 3.73 -18.73 -22.08
N SER A 162 4.60 -18.24 -21.19
CA SER A 162 5.93 -18.83 -20.99
C SER A 162 5.91 -20.16 -20.21
N GLY A 163 4.73 -20.68 -19.84
CA GLY A 163 4.59 -21.98 -19.15
C GLY A 163 4.93 -21.96 -17.66
N ASN A 164 5.31 -20.81 -17.10
CA ASN A 164 5.76 -20.69 -15.71
C ASN A 164 4.63 -20.52 -14.70
N ALA A 165 3.42 -20.19 -15.16
CA ALA A 165 2.27 -20.01 -14.26
C ALA A 165 1.76 -21.31 -13.62
N MET A 166 2.02 -22.47 -14.23
CA MET A 166 1.57 -23.78 -13.74
C MET A 166 2.69 -24.59 -13.05
N MET A 167 3.81 -23.96 -12.70
CA MET A 167 4.93 -24.56 -11.99
C MET A 167 5.06 -23.89 -10.62
N HIS A 168 4.41 -24.43 -9.58
CA HIS A 168 4.90 -24.18 -8.22
C HIS A 168 6.08 -25.15 -7.98
N PHE A 169 7.29 -24.59 -8.02
CA PHE A 169 8.62 -25.21 -7.82
C PHE A 169 8.72 -26.09 -6.55
N PRO A 170 9.56 -27.15 -6.50
CA PRO A 170 10.91 -27.22 -7.06
C PRO A 170 11.25 -28.56 -7.75
N GLU A 171 11.46 -28.53 -9.06
CA GLU A 171 12.40 -29.45 -9.69
C GLU A 171 13.38 -28.65 -10.52
N ILE A 172 14.65 -28.90 -10.22
CA ILE A 172 15.85 -28.42 -10.88
C ILE A 172 15.70 -28.75 -12.37
N SER A 173 15.13 -27.82 -13.13
CA SER A 173 15.10 -27.90 -14.58
C SER A 173 16.34 -27.17 -15.05
N GLU A 174 17.42 -27.93 -15.14
CA GLU A 174 18.63 -27.53 -15.85
C GLU A 174 18.25 -27.00 -17.24
N ASN A 175 18.97 -25.95 -17.64
CA ASN A 175 18.94 -25.31 -18.95
C ASN A 175 17.82 -24.26 -19.18
N ASN A 176 17.95 -23.13 -18.48
CA ASN A 176 18.09 -21.77 -19.06
C ASN A 176 18.09 -20.67 -17.94
N GLY A 177 18.81 -20.91 -16.84
CA GLY A 177 18.48 -20.33 -15.52
C GLY A 177 19.31 -19.17 -14.96
N ASN A 178 20.45 -18.76 -15.53
CA ASN A 178 21.34 -17.84 -14.79
C ASN A 178 21.04 -16.34 -14.91
N LEU A 179 20.21 -15.87 -15.85
CA LEU A 179 20.00 -14.42 -16.06
C LEU A 179 18.72 -13.86 -15.43
N LYS A 180 17.71 -14.71 -15.16
CA LYS A 180 16.40 -14.26 -14.63
C LYS A 180 16.35 -14.22 -13.11
N GLU A 181 17.03 -15.13 -12.42
CA GLU A 181 17.08 -15.16 -10.95
C GLU A 181 17.84 -13.95 -10.38
N ASP A 182 18.94 -13.54 -11.02
CA ASP A 182 19.74 -12.39 -10.60
C ASP A 182 18.94 -11.08 -10.67
N SER A 183 18.15 -10.89 -11.73
CA SER A 183 17.30 -9.70 -11.87
C SER A 183 16.19 -9.63 -10.81
N TYR A 184 15.68 -10.77 -10.36
CA TYR A 184 14.69 -10.83 -9.29
C TYR A 184 15.32 -10.47 -7.94
N LEU A 185 16.44 -11.11 -7.58
CA LEU A 185 17.14 -10.88 -6.32
C LEU A 185 17.63 -9.42 -6.20
N GLN A 186 18.14 -8.84 -7.29
CA GLN A 186 18.53 -7.42 -7.31
C GLN A 186 17.33 -6.50 -7.07
N LYS A 187 16.18 -6.75 -7.71
CA LYS A 187 14.96 -5.96 -7.47
C LYS A 187 14.45 -6.10 -6.04
N GLU A 188 14.59 -7.27 -5.44
CA GLU A 188 14.21 -7.51 -4.05
C GLU A 188 15.11 -6.73 -3.08
N VAL A 189 16.43 -6.73 -3.32
CA VAL A 189 17.39 -5.90 -2.58
C VAL A 189 17.01 -4.42 -2.69
N GLU A 190 16.76 -3.90 -3.90
CA GLU A 190 16.36 -2.50 -4.09
C GLU A 190 15.05 -2.15 -3.37
N LYS A 191 14.08 -3.07 -3.36
CA LYS A 191 12.81 -2.89 -2.65
C LYS A 191 13.05 -2.82 -1.14
N LEU A 192 13.84 -3.73 -0.59
CA LEU A 192 14.18 -3.76 0.84
C LEU A 192 14.97 -2.52 1.26
N GLU A 193 15.93 -2.08 0.44
CA GLU A 193 16.68 -0.84 0.68
C GLU A 193 15.77 0.38 0.72
N LYS A 194 14.81 0.49 -0.22
CA LYS A 194 13.80 1.57 -0.20
C LYS A 194 12.93 1.52 1.04
N GLN A 195 12.48 0.33 1.45
CA GLN A 195 11.68 0.16 2.66
C GLN A 195 12.47 0.53 3.91
N LEU A 196 13.75 0.17 3.97
CA LEU A 196 14.65 0.47 5.07
C LEU A 196 14.91 1.98 5.16
N VAL A 197 15.14 2.67 4.03
CA VAL A 197 15.23 4.14 3.99
C VAL A 197 13.92 4.77 4.49
N ALA A 198 12.76 4.28 4.06
CA ALA A 198 11.47 4.78 4.52
C ALA A 198 11.26 4.54 6.04
N ALA A 199 11.67 3.36 6.55
CA ALA A 199 11.61 3.03 7.97
C ALA A 199 12.52 3.96 8.79
N LYS A 200 13.76 4.19 8.33
CA LYS A 200 14.70 5.12 8.97
C LYS A 200 14.27 6.60 8.88
N ALA A 201 13.48 6.95 7.86
CA ALA A 201 12.95 8.29 7.70
C ALA A 201 11.79 8.61 8.66
N LYS A 202 11.15 7.60 9.28
CA LYS A 202 10.07 7.82 10.26
C LYS A 202 10.58 8.64 11.45
N LEU A 203 9.78 9.61 11.89
CA LEU A 203 10.12 10.47 13.03
C LEU A 203 10.33 9.66 14.31
N THR A 204 9.52 8.64 14.54
CA THR A 204 9.62 7.74 15.70
C THR A 204 10.98 7.04 15.77
N TYR A 205 11.54 6.66 14.62
CA TYR A 205 12.88 6.09 14.55
C TYR A 205 13.98 7.15 14.79
N LYS A 206 13.82 8.34 14.23
CA LYS A 206 14.77 9.46 14.47
C LYS A 206 14.83 9.83 15.95
N VAL A 207 13.68 9.93 16.61
CA VAL A 207 13.61 10.20 18.05
C VAL A 207 14.33 9.11 18.84
N LEU A 208 14.17 7.84 18.48
CA LEU A 208 14.88 6.73 19.14
C LEU A 208 16.40 6.79 19.02
N ILE A 209 16.94 7.41 17.96
CA ILE A 209 18.39 7.50 17.72
C ILE A 209 18.98 8.82 18.23
N GLU A 210 18.30 9.92 17.95
CA GLU A 210 18.85 11.27 18.14
C GLU A 210 18.66 11.79 19.56
N TYR A 211 17.63 11.32 20.28
CA TYR A 211 17.35 11.80 21.63
C TYR A 211 18.16 11.01 22.65
N GLU A 212 18.79 11.72 23.60
CA GLU A 212 19.47 11.08 24.74
C GLU A 212 18.50 10.23 25.57
N ASN A 213 17.24 10.68 25.69
CA ASN A 213 16.17 9.91 26.30
C ASN A 213 14.89 10.01 25.43
N PRO A 214 14.54 8.95 24.68
CA PRO A 214 13.36 8.96 23.80
C PRO A 214 12.03 9.24 24.51
N LEU A 215 11.95 9.04 25.83
CA LEU A 215 10.72 9.29 26.59
C LEU A 215 10.44 10.78 26.80
N THR A 216 11.42 11.67 26.68
CA THR A 216 11.19 13.13 26.80
C THR A 216 10.29 13.65 25.68
N PHE A 217 10.30 12.98 24.53
CA PHE A 217 9.41 13.27 23.41
C PHE A 217 7.92 13.13 23.79
N ILE A 218 7.59 12.31 24.80
CA ILE A 218 6.21 12.19 25.30
C ILE A 218 5.75 13.52 25.91
N ASP A 219 6.61 14.19 26.66
CA ASP A 219 6.27 15.44 27.33
C ASP A 219 6.06 16.57 26.31
N GLU A 220 6.89 16.62 25.27
CA GLU A 220 6.71 17.53 24.14
C GLU A 220 5.37 17.30 23.41
N LEU A 221 5.04 16.03 23.14
CA LEU A 221 3.76 15.68 22.52
C LEU A 221 2.59 16.04 23.42
N LYS A 222 2.69 15.82 24.73
CA LYS A 222 1.66 16.23 25.69
C LYS A 222 1.46 17.73 25.68
N GLU A 223 2.53 18.52 25.68
CA GLU A 223 2.43 19.98 25.61
C GLU A 223 1.73 20.42 24.31
N TYR A 224 2.10 19.81 23.18
CA TYR A 224 1.45 20.05 21.89
C TYR A 224 -0.06 19.75 21.92
N TYR A 225 -0.44 18.55 22.41
CA TYR A 225 -1.85 18.16 22.45
C TYR A 225 -2.63 19.01 23.45
N ASN A 226 -2.05 19.37 24.59
CA ASN A 226 -2.70 20.24 25.57
C ASN A 226 -3.03 21.63 24.99
N ASP A 227 -2.11 22.26 24.27
CA ASP A 227 -2.39 23.54 23.59
C ASP A 227 -3.46 23.38 22.50
N ARG A 228 -3.38 22.31 21.70
CA ARG A 228 -4.36 22.02 20.65
C ARG A 228 -5.76 21.79 21.21
N ILE A 229 -5.88 20.97 22.25
CA ILE A 229 -7.11 20.69 22.99
C ILE A 229 -7.64 22.00 23.59
N PHE A 230 -6.80 22.80 24.23
CA PHE A 230 -7.20 24.09 24.80
C PHE A 230 -7.83 25.02 23.73
N LYS A 231 -7.18 25.12 22.56
CA LYS A 231 -7.69 25.89 21.40
C LYS A 231 -9.02 25.32 20.89
N LEU A 232 -9.16 23.99 20.80
CA LEU A 232 -10.39 23.33 20.37
C LEU A 232 -11.53 23.54 21.38
N LYS A 233 -11.29 23.32 22.68
CA LYS A 233 -12.22 23.60 23.78
C LYS A 233 -12.75 25.03 23.69
N LYS A 234 -11.88 26.02 23.49
CA LYS A 234 -12.28 27.43 23.32
C LYS A 234 -13.23 27.63 22.14
N ARG A 235 -13.01 26.92 21.03
CA ARG A 235 -13.85 27.00 19.82
C ARG A 235 -15.17 26.24 19.96
N THR A 236 -15.20 25.18 20.76
CA THR A 236 -16.38 24.35 21.01
C THR A 236 -17.23 24.79 22.20
N ARG A 237 -16.81 25.78 23.02
CA ARG A 237 -17.64 26.32 24.14
C ARG A 237 -19.08 26.68 23.76
N LYS A 238 -19.31 27.06 22.50
CA LYS A 238 -20.65 27.42 22.00
C LYS A 238 -21.48 26.19 21.60
N ALA A 239 -21.00 24.96 21.75
CA ALA A 239 -21.73 23.73 21.44
C ALA A 239 -23.06 23.66 22.20
N ASN A 240 -23.04 23.98 23.50
CA ASN A 240 -24.24 24.08 24.33
C ASN A 240 -25.30 25.07 23.79
N LEU A 241 -24.91 26.04 22.96
CA LEU A 241 -25.83 27.00 22.32
C LEU A 241 -26.59 26.41 21.10
N TYR A 242 -26.20 25.21 20.68
CA TYR A 242 -26.77 24.48 19.56
C TYR A 242 -27.36 23.13 20.01
N ASP A 243 -27.48 22.89 21.32
CA ASP A 243 -27.91 21.61 21.92
C ASP A 243 -27.11 20.41 21.38
N LEU A 244 -25.78 20.57 21.29
CA LEU A 244 -24.82 19.60 20.77
C LEU A 244 -23.87 19.08 21.84
#